data_AF-A0A559QPE9-F1
#
_entry.id   AF-A0A559QPE9-F1
#
_cell.length_a   1.000
_cell.length_b   1.000
_cell.length_c   1.000
_cell.angle_alpha   90.00
_cell.angle_beta   90.00
_cell.angle_gamma   90.00
#
_symmetry.space_group_name_H-M   'P 1'
#
loop_
_entity.id
_entity.type
_entity.pdbx_description
1 polymer ?
#
loop_
_entity_poly.entity_id
_entity_poly.type
_entity_poly.pdbx_seq_one_letter_code
_entity_poly.pdbx_strand_id
1 'polypeptide(L)'
;MLKKTAIALAISLSATYASAYSIVNTEVVKGTIEAVDEKSNSLVIEKANGREALVTLSENANLYIDGTASEISALEAGQEVRIDRKTFTKVEENLVGEIVAVNRKAKSAKLRLSNDETVNVQFSDKVAVTGLKSVSSFKELRPGHQVVIRYAN
;
A
#
# COMPACT_ATOMS: atom_id res chain seq x y z
N MET A 1 -24.74 34.66 0.33
CA MET A 1 -23.73 34.09 -0.61
C MET A 1 -22.39 34.00 0.12
N LEU A 2 -22.02 32.82 0.61
CA LEU A 2 -20.77 32.60 1.34
C LEU A 2 -19.63 32.45 0.31
N LYS A 3 -18.73 33.43 0.25
CA LYS A 3 -17.51 33.34 -0.57
C LYS A 3 -16.65 32.21 0.01
N LYS A 4 -16.56 31.08 -0.70
CA LYS A 4 -15.57 30.04 -0.41
C LYS A 4 -14.20 30.62 -0.76
N THR A 5 -13.49 31.12 0.24
CA THR A 5 -12.08 31.45 0.12
C THR A 5 -11.33 30.14 -0.11
N ALA A 6 -11.00 29.86 -1.37
CA ALA A 6 -10.00 28.87 -1.70
C ALA A 6 -8.68 29.37 -1.10
N ILE A 7 -8.24 28.74 -0.01
CA ILE A 7 -6.85 28.85 0.43
C ILE A 7 -6.04 28.13 -0.65
N ALA A 8 -5.58 28.88 -1.65
CA ALA A 8 -4.52 28.42 -2.52
C ALA A 8 -3.28 28.29 -1.63
N LEU A 9 -2.98 27.06 -1.20
CA LEU A 9 -1.71 26.77 -0.56
C LEU A 9 -0.64 26.99 -1.63
N ALA A 10 -0.02 28.17 -1.60
CA ALA A 10 1.14 28.48 -2.42
C ALA A 10 2.31 27.62 -1.92
N ILE A 11 2.44 26.42 -2.47
CA ILE A 11 3.61 25.57 -2.28
C ILE A 11 4.74 26.27 -3.03
N SER A 12 5.56 27.04 -2.31
CA SER A 12 6.74 27.70 -2.87
C SER A 12 7.63 26.66 -3.56
N LEU A 13 8.24 27.05 -4.69
CA LEU A 13 9.10 26.27 -5.60
C LEU A 13 10.40 25.70 -4.99
N SER A 14 10.44 25.51 -3.68
CA SER A 14 11.53 24.92 -2.91
C SER A 14 11.13 23.60 -2.23
N ALA A 15 9.96 23.04 -2.54
CA ALA A 15 9.54 21.76 -1.99
C ALA A 15 10.47 20.63 -2.46
N THR A 16 11.17 20.02 -1.52
CA THR A 16 12.14 18.94 -1.73
C THR A 16 11.46 17.56 -1.55
N TYR A 17 12.01 16.53 -2.20
CA TYR A 17 11.22 15.38 -2.68
C TYR A 17 11.52 14.04 -2.01
N ALA A 18 10.50 13.36 -1.53
CA ALA A 18 10.55 12.00 -0.99
C ALA A 18 10.56 10.98 -2.13
N SER A 19 11.59 10.16 -2.27
CA SER A 19 11.52 9.07 -3.23
C SER A 19 10.63 7.93 -2.71
N ALA A 20 9.39 7.85 -3.16
CA ALA A 20 8.63 6.61 -3.04
C ALA A 20 8.85 5.76 -4.28
N TYR A 21 8.90 4.45 -4.07
CA TYR A 21 9.05 3.52 -5.17
C TYR A 21 7.70 2.99 -5.65
N SER A 22 6.72 2.83 -4.74
CA SER A 22 5.40 2.29 -5.10
C SER A 22 4.26 2.75 -4.19
N ILE A 23 3.07 2.90 -4.79
CA ILE A 23 1.79 2.87 -4.08
C ILE A 23 1.45 1.42 -3.80
N VAL A 24 1.09 1.13 -2.55
CA VAL A 24 0.68 -0.18 -2.09
C VAL A 24 -0.85 -0.22 -2.07
N ASN A 25 -1.45 -0.97 -2.98
CA ASN A 25 -2.86 -1.33 -2.86
C ASN A 25 -2.99 -2.71 -2.23
N THR A 26 -3.99 -2.90 -1.37
CA THR A 26 -4.27 -4.20 -0.76
C THR A 26 -5.65 -4.63 -1.16
N GLU A 27 -5.72 -5.64 -2.02
CA GLU A 27 -6.95 -6.30 -2.37
C GLU A 27 -7.16 -7.48 -1.41
N VAL A 28 -8.38 -7.60 -0.89
CA VAL A 28 -8.77 -8.72 -0.05
C VAL A 28 -9.58 -9.68 -0.90
N VAL A 29 -9.04 -10.87 -1.11
CA VAL A 29 -9.73 -11.95 -1.81
C VAL A 29 -10.17 -12.98 -0.78
N LYS A 30 -11.44 -13.37 -0.80
CA LYS A 30 -12.02 -14.38 0.09
C LYS A 30 -12.76 -15.43 -0.72
N GLY A 31 -12.70 -16.67 -0.27
CA GLY A 31 -13.42 -17.79 -0.87
C GLY A 31 -13.06 -19.12 -0.24
N THR A 32 -13.64 -20.18 -0.76
CA THR A 32 -13.31 -21.56 -0.42
C THR A 32 -12.30 -22.10 -1.42
N ILE A 33 -11.25 -22.77 -0.96
CA ILE A 33 -10.24 -23.35 -1.84
C ILE A 33 -10.83 -24.56 -2.57
N GLU A 34 -10.74 -24.58 -3.90
CA GLU A 34 -11.10 -25.75 -4.71
C GLU A 34 -9.87 -26.57 -5.09
N ALA A 35 -8.77 -25.89 -5.39
CA ALA A 35 -7.52 -26.52 -5.78
C ALA A 35 -6.31 -25.65 -5.37
N VAL A 36 -5.20 -26.32 -5.07
CA VAL A 36 -3.92 -25.68 -4.75
C VAL A 36 -2.85 -26.26 -5.68
N ASP A 37 -2.06 -25.40 -6.30
CA ASP A 37 -0.85 -25.76 -7.03
C ASP A 37 0.35 -25.02 -6.42
N GLU A 38 1.02 -25.73 -5.51
CA GLU A 38 2.23 -25.23 -4.84
C GLU A 38 3.37 -24.93 -5.82
N LYS A 39 3.47 -25.67 -6.93
CA LYS A 39 4.58 -25.51 -7.89
C LYS A 39 4.48 -24.19 -8.65
N SER A 40 3.27 -23.79 -9.00
CA SER A 40 2.99 -22.51 -9.65
C SER A 40 2.63 -21.40 -8.66
N ASN A 41 2.66 -21.70 -7.36
CA ASN A 41 2.23 -20.81 -6.27
C ASN A 41 0.85 -20.21 -6.53
N SER A 42 -0.09 -21.05 -6.97
CA SER A 42 -1.43 -20.63 -7.37
C SER A 42 -2.51 -21.49 -6.73
N LEU A 43 -3.72 -20.94 -6.68
CA LEU A 43 -4.87 -21.58 -6.08
C LEU A 43 -6.15 -21.15 -6.80
N VAL A 44 -7.11 -22.07 -6.89
CA VAL A 44 -8.45 -21.80 -7.38
C VAL A 44 -9.34 -21.66 -6.17
N ILE A 45 -10.07 -20.54 -6.08
CA ILE A 45 -11.09 -20.33 -5.06
C ILE A 45 -12.47 -20.19 -5.67
N GLU A 46 -13.47 -20.73 -4.98
CA GLU A 46 -14.86 -20.37 -5.18
C GLU A 46 -15.19 -19.13 -4.33
N LYS A 47 -15.58 -18.04 -4.98
CA LYS A 47 -16.03 -16.83 -4.28
C LYS A 47 -17.47 -17.01 -3.80
N ALA A 48 -17.89 -16.18 -2.84
CA ALA A 48 -19.27 -16.19 -2.31
C ALA A 48 -20.38 -16.00 -3.36
N ASN A 49 -20.07 -15.52 -4.56
CA ASN A 49 -21.01 -15.41 -5.68
C ASN A 49 -21.03 -16.65 -6.60
N GLY A 50 -20.41 -17.76 -6.17
CA GLY A 50 -20.28 -19.00 -6.94
C GLY A 50 -19.36 -18.90 -8.15
N ARG A 51 -18.57 -17.82 -8.27
CA ARG A 51 -17.61 -17.66 -9.37
C ARG A 51 -16.24 -18.11 -8.90
N GLU A 52 -15.61 -18.93 -9.72
CA GLU A 52 -14.22 -19.31 -9.52
C GLU A 52 -13.27 -18.13 -9.79
N ALA A 53 -12.15 -18.12 -9.07
CA ALA A 53 -11.04 -17.22 -9.34
C ALA A 53 -9.71 -17.96 -9.19
N LEU A 54 -8.92 -17.94 -10.25
CA LEU A 54 -7.51 -18.31 -10.18
C LEU A 54 -6.72 -17.17 -9.54
N VAL A 55 -6.05 -17.47 -8.44
CA VAL A 55 -5.22 -16.54 -7.69
C VAL A 55 -3.79 -17.04 -7.72
N THR A 56 -2.92 -16.31 -8.43
CA THR A 56 -1.47 -16.51 -8.32
C THR A 56 -0.94 -15.66 -7.18
N LEU A 57 -0.28 -16.30 -6.22
CA LEU A 57 0.30 -15.63 -5.07
C LEU A 57 1.67 -15.06 -5.43
N SER A 58 1.88 -13.79 -5.06
CA SER A 58 3.23 -13.23 -5.07
C SER A 58 4.01 -13.75 -3.85
N GLU A 59 5.34 -13.72 -3.91
CA GLU A 59 6.22 -14.14 -2.79
C GLU A 59 5.93 -13.39 -1.47
N ASN A 60 5.26 -12.23 -1.53
CA ASN A 60 4.93 -11.40 -0.38
C ASN A 60 3.44 -11.43 0.00
N ALA A 61 2.66 -12.34 -0.58
CA ALA A 61 1.26 -12.51 -0.23
C ALA A 61 1.13 -12.99 1.22
N ASN A 62 0.16 -12.44 1.95
CA ASN A 62 -0.16 -12.92 3.29
C ASN A 62 -1.46 -13.72 3.20
N LEU A 63 -1.38 -14.98 3.61
CA LEU A 63 -2.51 -15.91 3.60
C LEU A 63 -3.01 -16.07 5.02
N TYR A 64 -4.33 -16.17 5.16
CA TYR A 64 -4.96 -16.43 6.44
C TYR A 64 -6.04 -17.50 6.29
N ILE A 65 -6.01 -18.50 7.17
CA ILE A 65 -7.09 -19.49 7.37
C ILE A 65 -7.69 -19.24 8.75
N ASP A 66 -9.00 -19.08 8.83
CA ASP A 66 -9.71 -18.80 10.09
C ASP A 66 -9.10 -17.64 10.91
N GLY A 67 -8.54 -16.65 10.20
CA GLY A 67 -7.87 -15.48 10.80
C GLY A 67 -6.43 -15.72 11.27
N THR A 68 -5.87 -16.92 11.11
CA THR A 68 -4.48 -17.25 11.44
C THR A 68 -3.60 -17.21 10.20
N ALA A 69 -2.43 -16.57 10.29
CA ALA A 69 -1.47 -16.51 9.19
C ALA A 69 -0.99 -17.92 8.80
N SER A 70 -0.97 -18.21 7.51
CA SER A 70 -0.64 -19.53 6.97
C SER A 70 0.26 -19.46 5.73
N GLU A 71 0.76 -20.60 5.30
CA GLU A 71 1.57 -20.80 4.09
C GLU A 71 0.77 -21.58 3.03
N ILE A 72 1.18 -21.49 1.76
CA ILE A 72 0.47 -22.19 0.66
C ILE A 72 0.47 -23.72 0.87
N SER A 73 1.54 -24.27 1.45
CA SER A 73 1.71 -25.70 1.74
C SER A 73 0.77 -26.23 2.82
N ALA A 74 0.14 -25.35 3.59
CA ALA A 74 -0.86 -25.69 4.60
C ALA A 74 -2.30 -25.53 4.09
N LEU A 75 -2.46 -25.15 2.82
CA LEU A 75 -3.77 -24.97 2.20
C LEU A 75 -4.29 -26.29 1.62
N GLU A 76 -5.55 -26.57 1.89
CA GLU A 76 -6.26 -27.74 1.38
C GLU A 76 -7.61 -27.34 0.78
N ALA A 77 -8.10 -28.14 -0.16
CA ALA A 77 -9.42 -27.94 -0.73
C ALA A 77 -10.51 -28.03 0.34
N GLY A 78 -11.54 -27.18 0.23
CA GLY A 78 -12.64 -27.05 1.18
C GLY A 78 -12.41 -26.05 2.32
N GLN A 79 -11.19 -25.51 2.48
CA GLN A 79 -10.89 -24.51 3.50
C GLN A 79 -11.34 -23.11 3.05
N GLU A 80 -11.89 -22.32 3.98
CA GLU A 80 -12.12 -20.89 3.75
C GLU A 80 -10.79 -20.13 3.92
N VAL A 81 -10.45 -19.31 2.93
CA VAL A 81 -9.21 -18.54 2.91
C VAL A 81 -9.49 -17.05 2.75
N ARG A 82 -8.68 -16.25 3.42
CA ARG A 82 -8.54 -14.81 3.17
C ARG A 82 -7.12 -14.54 2.68
N ILE A 83 -7.02 -13.93 1.51
CA ILE A 83 -5.77 -13.59 0.85
C ILE A 83 -5.68 -12.07 0.80
N ASP A 84 -4.68 -11.51 1.48
CA ASP A 84 -4.37 -10.10 1.39
C ASP A 84 -3.30 -9.90 0.30
N ARG A 85 -3.74 -9.59 -0.91
CA ARG A 85 -2.89 -9.37 -2.07
C ARG A 85 -2.42 -7.93 -2.11
N LYS A 86 -1.12 -7.73 -2.00
CA LYS A 86 -0.51 -6.41 -2.20
C LYS A 86 -0.09 -6.24 -3.65
N THR A 87 -0.52 -5.15 -4.27
CA THR A 87 0.01 -4.68 -5.55
C THR A 87 0.82 -3.42 -5.33
N PHE A 88 1.97 -3.36 -6.00
CA PHE A 88 2.91 -2.26 -5.91
C PHE A 88 2.91 -1.55 -7.25
N THR A 89 2.18 -0.45 -7.34
CA THR A 89 2.15 0.37 -8.56
C THR A 89 3.25 1.41 -8.45
N LYS A 90 4.16 1.45 -9.43
CA LYS A 90 5.21 2.46 -9.48
C LYS A 90 4.59 3.85 -9.51
N VAL A 91 5.16 4.75 -8.72
CA VAL A 91 4.73 6.15 -8.71
C VAL A 91 5.32 6.84 -9.93
N GLU A 92 4.49 7.18 -10.91
CA GLU A 92 4.93 7.86 -12.15
C GLU A 92 4.88 9.39 -12.04
N GLU A 93 4.08 9.93 -11.12
CA GLU A 93 3.87 11.37 -10.93
C GLU A 93 4.18 11.84 -9.49
N ASN A 94 4.27 13.15 -9.28
CA ASN A 94 4.44 13.72 -7.95
C ASN A 94 3.22 13.40 -7.07
N LEU A 95 3.40 12.66 -5.99
CA LEU A 95 2.34 12.38 -5.03
C LEU A 95 2.48 13.29 -3.80
N VAL A 96 1.57 14.24 -3.62
CA VAL A 96 1.61 15.17 -2.48
C VAL A 96 0.59 14.76 -1.42
N GLY A 97 1.02 14.62 -0.17
CA GLY A 97 0.11 14.28 0.92
C GLY A 97 0.66 14.53 2.32
N GLU A 98 -0.22 14.45 3.30
CA GLU A 98 0.11 14.49 4.73
C GLU A 98 0.34 13.07 5.24
N ILE A 99 1.44 12.81 5.97
CA ILE A 99 1.64 11.53 6.64
C ILE A 99 0.62 11.39 7.76
N VAL A 100 -0.21 10.35 7.68
CA VAL A 100 -1.18 10.00 8.73
C VAL A 100 -0.61 8.90 9.64
N ALA A 101 0.15 7.97 9.09
CA ALA A 101 0.77 6.88 9.83
C ALA A 101 2.08 6.43 9.18
N VAL A 102 2.99 5.86 9.97
CA VAL A 102 4.28 5.32 9.50
C VAL A 102 4.46 3.90 10.02
N ASN A 103 4.72 2.96 9.12
CA ASN A 103 5.11 1.60 9.46
C ASN A 103 6.63 1.44 9.26
N ARG A 104 7.35 1.40 10.39
CA ARG A 104 8.82 1.27 10.42
C ARG A 104 9.31 -0.06 9.87
N LYS A 105 8.61 -1.15 10.21
CA LYS A 105 8.98 -2.52 9.84
C LYS A 105 8.84 -2.72 8.33
N ALA A 106 7.76 -2.21 7.74
CA ALA A 106 7.46 -2.35 6.32
C ALA A 106 8.06 -1.25 5.43
N LYS A 107 8.77 -0.27 6.02
CA LYS A 107 9.27 0.94 5.33
C LYS A 107 8.17 1.63 4.52
N SER A 108 6.99 1.78 5.11
CA SER A 108 5.82 2.37 4.45
C SER A 108 5.16 3.47 5.27
N ALA A 109 4.42 4.36 4.63
CA ALA A 109 3.60 5.37 5.28
C ALA A 109 2.22 5.45 4.63
N LYS A 110 1.22 5.80 5.43
CA LYS A 110 -0.11 6.15 4.97
C LYS A 110 -0.16 7.66 4.78
N LEU A 111 -0.52 8.11 3.59
CA LEU A 111 -0.69 9.52 3.25
C LEU A 111 -2.16 9.86 3.10
N ARG A 112 -2.55 11.05 3.53
CA ARG A 112 -3.80 11.72 3.17
C ARG A 112 -3.54 12.72 2.06
N LEU A 113 -4.26 12.59 0.96
CA LEU A 113 -4.18 13.45 -0.21
C LEU A 113 -5.10 14.67 -0.05
N SER A 114 -5.01 15.62 -0.97
CA SER A 114 -5.82 16.86 -0.94
C SER A 114 -7.32 16.62 -1.06
N ASN A 115 -7.74 15.50 -1.64
CA ASN A 115 -9.13 15.06 -1.74
C ASN A 115 -9.60 14.24 -0.52
N ASP A 116 -8.81 14.20 0.57
CA ASP A 116 -9.04 13.41 1.79
C ASP A 116 -8.97 11.88 1.58
N GLU A 117 -8.64 11.41 0.38
CA GLU A 117 -8.33 10.01 0.15
C GLU A 117 -7.02 9.63 0.82
N THR A 118 -6.91 8.37 1.25
CA THR A 118 -5.69 7.87 1.85
C THR A 118 -5.04 6.80 1.01
N VAL A 119 -3.72 6.91 0.82
CA VAL A 119 -2.91 5.96 0.05
C VAL A 119 -1.78 5.41 0.91
N ASN A 120 -1.47 4.13 0.74
CA ASN A 120 -0.29 3.55 1.35
C ASN A 120 0.87 3.63 0.36
N VAL A 121 2.01 4.08 0.84
CA VAL A 121 3.21 4.29 0.04
C VAL A 121 4.35 3.50 0.66
N GLN A 122 5.05 2.72 -0.16
CA GLN A 122 6.29 2.08 0.24
C GLN A 122 7.50 2.88 -0.26
N PHE A 123 8.48 3.01 0.63
CA PHE A 123 9.70 3.74 0.38
C PHE A 123 10.88 2.79 0.20
N SER A 124 11.86 3.20 -0.59
CA SER A 124 13.17 2.54 -0.62
C SER A 124 14.03 2.99 0.58
N ASP A 125 15.26 2.47 0.68
CA ASP A 125 16.20 2.86 1.76
C ASP A 125 16.61 4.34 1.73
N LYS A 126 16.44 5.00 0.58
CA LYS A 126 16.69 6.43 0.43
C LYS A 126 15.35 7.15 0.38
N VAL A 127 15.10 7.99 1.37
CA VAL A 127 13.91 8.84 1.44
C VAL A 127 14.36 10.22 1.89
N ALA A 128 14.13 11.23 1.06
CA ALA A 128 14.36 12.62 1.42
C ALA A 128 13.01 13.31 1.64
N VAL A 129 12.53 13.45 2.87
CA VAL A 129 11.26 14.13 3.13
C VAL A 129 11.53 15.53 3.61
N THR A 130 10.77 16.50 3.12
CA THR A 130 10.99 17.89 3.54
C THR A 130 9.68 18.63 3.62
N GLY A 131 9.32 18.99 4.85
CA GLY A 131 8.29 19.96 5.19
C GLY A 131 8.91 21.05 6.08
N LEU A 132 8.14 21.60 7.04
CA LEU A 132 8.64 22.53 8.07
C LEU A 132 9.89 22.03 8.83
N LYS A 133 10.16 20.72 8.78
CA LYS A 133 11.40 20.09 9.23
C LYS A 133 11.93 19.18 8.12
N SER A 134 13.15 19.46 7.66
CA SER A 134 13.87 18.58 6.73
C SER A 134 14.23 17.28 7.41
N VAL A 135 13.86 16.15 6.81
CA VAL A 135 14.20 14.83 7.33
C VAL A 135 14.82 13.96 6.24
N SER A 136 16.06 13.53 6.44
CA SER A 136 16.87 12.84 5.42
C SER A 136 16.80 11.32 5.53
N SER A 137 15.95 10.81 6.42
CA SER A 137 15.76 9.39 6.65
C SER A 137 14.29 9.05 6.84
N PHE A 138 13.88 7.88 6.34
CA PHE A 138 12.58 7.30 6.68
C PHE A 138 12.36 7.20 8.21
N LYS A 139 13.45 7.02 8.99
CA LYS A 139 13.41 6.99 10.46
C LYS A 139 12.97 8.31 11.11
N GLU A 140 12.92 9.38 10.35
CA GLU A 140 12.58 10.71 10.84
C GLU A 140 11.15 11.12 10.45
N LEU A 141 10.45 10.31 9.65
CA LEU A 141 9.03 10.54 9.34
C LEU A 141 8.14 10.41 10.57
N ARG A 142 7.18 11.33 10.67
CA ARG A 142 6.17 11.42 11.71
C ARG A 142 4.82 11.80 11.11
N PRO A 143 3.69 11.38 11.71
CA PRO A 143 2.38 11.91 11.37
C PRO A 143 2.32 13.44 11.43
N GLY A 144 1.54 14.05 10.53
CA GLY A 144 1.41 15.51 10.38
C GLY A 144 2.43 16.17 9.46
N HIS A 145 3.47 15.46 9.02
CA HIS A 145 4.40 15.99 8.02
C HIS A 145 3.74 16.01 6.63
N GLN A 146 3.77 17.15 5.95
CA GLN A 146 3.50 17.22 4.51
C GLN A 146 4.71 16.74 3.73
N VAL A 147 4.47 15.92 2.71
CA VAL A 147 5.51 15.34 1.87
C VAL A 147 5.11 15.43 0.40
N VAL A 148 6.08 15.76 -0.46
CA VAL A 148 5.98 15.57 -1.90
C VAL A 148 6.78 14.34 -2.23
N ILE A 149 6.13 13.32 -2.77
CA ILE A 149 6.79 12.11 -3.24
C ILE A 149 7.14 12.25 -4.72
N ARG A 150 8.37 11.89 -5.10
CA ARG A 150 8.84 11.70 -6.47
C ARG A 150 9.30 10.27 -6.69
N TYR A 151 9.39 9.88 -7.95
CA TYR A 151 10.14 8.70 -8.33
C TYR A 151 11.65 8.95 -8.20
N ALA A 152 12.39 8.00 -7.63
CA ALA A 152 13.85 7.95 -7.77
C ALA A 152 14.19 7.14 -9.02
N ASN A 153 14.81 7.80 -10.01
CA ASN A 153 15.43 7.11 -11.14
C ASN A 153 16.64 6.29 -10.69
#